data_AF-A0A920A9L7-F1
#
_entry.id   AF-A0A920A9L7-F1
#
_cell.length_a   1.000
_cell.length_b   1.000
_cell.length_c   1.000
_cell.angle_alpha   90.00
_cell.angle_beta   90.00
_cell.angle_gamma   90.00
#
_symmetry.space_group_name_H-M   'P 1'
#
loop_
_entity.id
_entity.type
_entity.pdbx_description
1 polymer ?
#
loop_
_entity_poly.entity_id
_entity_poly.type
_entity_poly.pdbx_seq_one_letter_code
_entity_poly.pdbx_strand_id
1 'polypeptide(L)' 'MSSLEAELAKVLYVGAQPDKIIFSGVGKSNEELVMAMQNEIKSINIESISELNRINLLSKMANLNQIFH' A
#
# COMPACT_ATOMS: atom_id res chain seq x y z
N MET A 1 -6.63 -13.56 -2.90
CA MET A 1 -7.01 -12.16 -2.71
C MET A 1 -7.38 -11.97 -1.26
N SER A 2 -6.56 -11.23 -0.52
CA SER A 2 -6.81 -10.91 0.89
C SER A 2 -7.94 -9.87 1.03
N SER A 3 -8.39 -9.60 2.27
CA SER A 3 -9.44 -8.60 2.53
C SER A 3 -9.01 -7.21 2.04
N LEU A 4 -7.78 -6.80 2.34
CA LEU A 4 -7.27 -5.46 2.03
C LEU A 4 -7.02 -5.26 0.53
N GLU A 5 -6.51 -6.28 -0.19
CA GLU A 5 -6.41 -6.25 -1.66
C GLU A 5 -7.79 -6.04 -2.30
N ALA A 6 -8.80 -6.78 -1.82
CA ALA A 6 -10.15 -6.69 -2.34
C ALA A 6 -10.79 -5.32 -2.05
N GLU A 7 -10.50 -4.71 -0.90
CA GLU A 7 -10.95 -3.37 -0.53
C GLU A 7 -10.32 -2.29 -1.40
N LEU A 8 -8.99 -2.29 -1.55
CA LEU A 8 -8.30 -1.34 -2.43
C LEU A 8 -8.79 -1.48 -3.88
N ALA A 9 -8.92 -2.71 -4.38
CA ALA A 9 -9.45 -2.95 -5.72
C ALA A 9 -10.89 -2.42 -5.89
N LYS A 10 -11.75 -2.59 -4.89
CA LYS A 10 -13.13 -2.05 -4.91
C LYS A 10 -13.14 -0.52 -4.95
N VAL A 11 -12.30 0.12 -4.12
CA VAL A 11 -12.21 1.58 -4.05
C VAL A 11 -11.71 2.17 -5.37
N LEU A 12 -10.69 1.55 -5.97
CA LEU A 12 -10.18 1.95 -7.28
C LEU A 12 -11.21 1.70 -8.39
N TYR A 13 -11.94 0.58 -8.35
CA TYR A 13 -12.96 0.24 -9.33
C TYR A 13 -14.10 1.26 -9.39
N VAL A 14 -14.50 1.83 -8.25
CA VAL A 14 -15.54 2.89 -8.20
C VAL A 14 -15.01 4.28 -8.57
N GLY A 15 -13.76 4.39 -9.01
CA GLY A 15 -13.15 5.64 -9.48
C GLY A 15 -12.69 6.57 -8.35
N ALA A 16 -12.42 6.04 -7.16
CA ALA A 16 -11.80 6.84 -6.11
C ALA A 16 -10.39 7.28 -6.56
N GLN A 17 -10.04 8.53 -6.25
CA GLN A 17 -8.74 9.07 -6.62
C GLN A 17 -7.66 8.49 -5.69
N PRO A 18 -6.59 7.87 -6.23
CA PRO A 18 -5.56 7.22 -5.41
C PRO A 18 -4.89 8.15 -4.40
N ASP A 19 -4.69 9.42 -4.79
CA ASP A 19 -4.14 10.50 -3.96
C ASP A 19 -5.00 10.88 -2.75
N LYS A 20 -6.18 10.27 -2.60
CA LYS A 20 -7.08 10.40 -1.44
C LYS A 20 -7.17 9.12 -0.59
N ILE A 21 -6.51 8.04 -1.00
CA ILE A 21 -6.60 6.73 -0.34
C ILE A 21 -5.50 6.59 0.72
N ILE A 22 -5.91 6.28 1.95
CA ILE A 22 -5.02 5.88 3.05
C ILE A 22 -5.20 4.38 3.28
N PHE A 23 -4.13 3.60 3.10
CA PHE A 23 -4.17 2.15 3.27
C PHE A 23 -3.71 1.76 4.67
N SER A 24 -4.61 1.21 5.47
CA SER A 24 -4.42 0.92 6.90
C SER A 24 -4.85 -0.51 7.24
N GLY A 25 -4.42 -1.03 8.39
CA GLY A 25 -4.70 -2.41 8.82
C GLY A 25 -3.46 -3.11 9.38
N VAL A 26 -3.64 -4.00 10.34
CA VAL A 26 -2.51 -4.73 10.97
C VAL A 26 -2.10 -5.94 10.15
N GLY A 27 -0.79 -6.15 9.98
CA GLY A 27 -0.27 -7.39 9.40
C GLY A 27 -0.33 -7.43 7.88
N LYS A 28 -0.14 -6.29 7.21
CA LYS A 28 -0.21 -6.20 5.75
C LYS A 28 0.81 -7.12 5.09
N SER A 29 0.39 -7.87 4.07
CA SER A 29 1.23 -8.77 3.29
C SER A 29 2.14 -8.01 2.33
N ASN A 30 3.15 -8.68 1.78
CA ASN A 30 4.04 -8.05 0.80
C ASN A 30 3.27 -7.67 -0.48
N GLU A 31 2.34 -8.52 -0.90
CA GLU A 31 1.49 -8.33 -2.07
C GLU A 31 0.58 -7.11 -1.89
N GLU A 32 -0.04 -6.96 -0.72
CA GLU A 32 -0.85 -5.79 -0.36
C GLU A 32 -0.05 -4.48 -0.40
N LEU A 33 1.16 -4.50 0.16
CA LEU A 33 2.05 -3.34 0.16
C LEU A 33 2.50 -2.98 -1.26
N VAL A 34 2.85 -3.97 -2.07
CA VAL A 34 3.22 -3.76 -3.48
C VAL A 34 2.04 -3.20 -4.28
N MET A 35 0.84 -3.75 -4.12
CA MET A 35 -0.36 -3.23 -4.76
C MET A 35 -0.60 -1.77 -4.40
N ALA A 36 -0.53 -1.43 -3.11
CA ALA A 36 -0.69 -0.06 -2.64
C ALA A 36 0.31 0.90 -3.28
N MET A 37 1.60 0.53 -3.31
CA MET A 37 2.65 1.36 -3.92
C MET A 37 2.48 1.51 -5.44
N GLN A 38 2.09 0.44 -6.14
CA GLN A 38 1.88 0.47 -7.59
C GLN A 38 0.69 1.32 -8.03
N ASN A 39 -0.32 1.45 -7.16
CA ASN A 39 -1.50 2.27 -7.43
C ASN A 39 -1.30 3.74 -6.99
N GLU A 40 -0.08 4.14 -6.62
CA GLU A 40 0.27 5.53 -6.25
C GLU A 40 -0.70 6.14 -5.23
N ILE A 41 -1.11 5.34 -4.25
CA ILE A 41 -2.03 5.83 -3.22
C ILE A 41 -1.35 6.89 -2.33
N LYS A 42 -2.17 7.74 -1.68
CA LYS A 42 -1.67 8.84 -0.85
C LYS A 42 -0.66 8.41 0.21
N SER A 43 -0.98 7.37 0.98
CA SER A 43 -0.17 6.94 2.12
C SER A 43 -0.51 5.52 2.58
N ILE A 44 0.50 4.79 3.04
CA ILE A 44 0.34 3.51 3.74
C ILE A 44 0.59 3.76 5.22
N ASN A 45 -0.40 3.50 6.09
CA ASN A 45 -0.23 3.65 7.53
C ASN A 45 0.62 2.51 8.09
N ILE A 46 1.70 2.84 8.77
CA ILE A 46 2.68 1.87 9.29
C ILE A 46 2.35 1.53 10.74
N GLU A 47 1.96 0.29 11.00
CA GLU A 47 1.56 -0.15 12.35
C GLU A 47 2.71 -0.83 13.11
N SER A 48 3.83 -1.12 12.42
CA SER A 48 5.01 -1.75 13.04
C SER A 48 6.31 -1.45 12.31
N ILE A 49 7.42 -1.54 13.02
CA ILE A 49 8.78 -1.44 12.45
C ILE A 49 9.02 -2.53 11.39
N SER A 50 8.45 -3.72 11.59
CA SER A 50 8.52 -4.81 10.61
C SER A 50 7.83 -4.46 9.29
N GLU A 51 6.70 -3.74 9.34
CA GLU A 51 6.05 -3.21 8.13
C GLU A 51 6.92 -2.15 7.43
N LEU A 52 7.50 -1.22 8.20
CA LEU A 52 8.43 -0.22 7.63
C LEU A 52 9.60 -0.86 6.88
N ASN A 53 10.24 -1.85 7.51
CA ASN A 53 11.37 -2.57 6.91
C ASN A 53 10.97 -3.29 5.62
N ARG A 54 9.78 -3.92 5.59
CA ARG A 54 9.25 -4.58 4.40
C ARG A 54 8.99 -3.59 3.28
N ILE A 55 8.36 -2.46 3.56
CA ILE A 55 8.09 -1.42 2.54
C ILE A 55 9.41 -0.90 1.98
N ASN A 56 10.39 -0.59 2.82
CA ASN A 56 11.71 -0.14 2.38
C ASN A 56 12.41 -1.16 1.47
N LEU A 57 12.31 -2.45 1.79
CA LEU A 57 12.85 -3.51 0.95
C LEU A 57 12.10 -3.60 -0.39
N LEU A 58 10.77 -3.66 -0.35
CA LEU A 58 9.92 -3.83 -1.52
C LEU A 58 10.03 -2.65 -2.49
N SER A 59 10.08 -1.41 -2.01
CA SER A 59 10.24 -0.23 -2.88
C SER A 59 11.57 -0.24 -3.61
N LYS A 60 12.67 -0.63 -2.93
CA LYS A 60 13.98 -0.79 -3.57
C LYS A 60 13.96 -1.88 -4.64
N MET A 61 13.29 -3.00 -4.37
CA MET A 61 13.18 -4.10 -5.35
C MET A 61 12.33 -3.72 -6.56
N ALA A 62 11.27 -2.93 -6.34
CA ALA A 62 10.33 -2.53 -7.39
C ALA A 62 10.75 -1.26 -8.16
N ASN A 63 11.90 -0.64 -7.84
CA ASN A 63 12.32 0.68 -8.36
C ASN A 63 11.24 1.77 -8.21
N LEU A 64 10.46 1.72 -7.13
CA LEU A 64 9.41 2.70 -6.86
C LEU A 64 9.97 3.84 -6.00
N ASN A 65 9.73 5.08 -6.40
CA ASN A 65 10.04 6.26 -5.58
C ASN A 65 9.04 6.35 -4.42
N GLN A 66 9.51 6.35 -3.18
CA GLN A 66 8.65 6.34 -2.00
C GLN A 66 8.09 7.73 -1.68
N ILE A 67 6.77 7.79 -1.47
CA ILE A 67 6.10 8.91 -0.82
C ILE A 67 5.75 8.44 0.60
N PHE A 68 6.58 8.79 1.58
CA PHE A 68 6.21 8.69 2.99
C PHE A 68 5.73 10.05 3.46
N HIS A 69 4.44 10.15 3.78
CA HIS A 69 3.86 11.27 4.51
C HIS A 69 3.21 10.74 5.79
#